data_AF-A0A4Z0R3U2-F1
#
_entry.id   AF-A0A4Z0R3U2-F1
#
_cell.length_a   1.000
_cell.length_b   1.000
_cell.length_c   1.000
_cell.angle_alpha   90.00
_cell.angle_beta   90.00
_cell.angle_gamma   90.00
#
_symmetry.space_group_name_H-M   'P 1'
#
loop_
_entity.id
_entity.type
_entity.pdbx_description
1 polymer ?
#
loop_
_entity_poly.entity_id
_entity_poly.type
_entity_poly.pdbx_seq_one_letter_code
_entity_poly.pdbx_strand_id
1 'polypeptide(L)' 'MVPRPKEVKPLNNFSLQVLFDNGETKIYNMSKLIEAPFYRNLPY' A
#
# COMPACT_ATOMS: atom_id res chain seq x y z
N MET A 1 -5.49 -17.57 -10.37
CA MET A 1 -4.30 -17.16 -9.59
C MET A 1 -4.52 -15.76 -9.08
N VAL A 2 -4.09 -15.45 -7.85
CA VAL A 2 -4.13 -14.08 -7.32
C VAL A 2 -2.93 -13.30 -7.92
N PRO A 3 -3.15 -12.15 -8.57
CA PRO A 3 -2.08 -11.33 -9.15
C PRO A 3 -1.07 -10.92 -8.08
N ARG A 4 0.23 -10.94 -8.41
CA ARG A 4 1.27 -10.55 -7.46
C ARG A 4 1.59 -9.05 -7.60
N PRO A 5 1.80 -8.34 -6.49
CA PRO A 5 2.33 -6.97 -6.54
C PRO A 5 3.66 -6.94 -7.29
N LYS A 6 3.76 -6.06 -8.28
CA LYS A 6 4.97 -5.82 -9.08
C LYS A 6 5.66 -4.52 -8.66
N GLU A 7 4.89 -3.48 -8.37
CA GLU A 7 5.42 -2.18 -7.95
C GLU A 7 4.48 -1.53 -6.93
N VAL A 8 5.05 -0.84 -5.94
CA VAL A 8 4.30 -0.10 -4.91
C VAL A 8 4.81 1.33 -4.86
N LYS A 9 3.91 2.30 -5.03
CA LYS A 9 4.21 3.73 -4.91
C LYS A 9 3.43 4.34 -3.75
N PRO A 10 4.11 5.06 -2.84
CA PRO A 10 3.40 5.88 -1.87
C PRO A 10 2.73 7.05 -2.58
N LEU A 11 1.49 7.33 -2.19
CA LEU A 11 0.75 8.52 -2.55
C LEU A 11 0.53 9.39 -1.30
N ASN A 12 -0.01 10.58 -1.51
CA ASN A 12 -0.40 11.46 -0.42
C ASN A 12 -1.52 10.82 0.45
N ASN A 13 -1.71 11.34 1.66
CA ASN A 13 -2.79 10.93 2.57
C ASN A 13 -2.81 9.43 2.92
N PHE A 14 -1.64 8.87 3.25
CA PHE A 14 -1.51 7.48 3.70
C PHE A 14 -2.04 6.45 2.69
N SER A 15 -1.94 6.74 1.39
CA SER A 15 -2.42 5.86 0.34
C SER A 15 -1.27 5.19 -0.40
N LEU A 16 -1.45 3.95 -0.82
CA LEU A 16 -0.49 3.19 -1.63
C LEU A 16 -1.11 2.82 -2.97
N GLN A 17 -0.43 3.14 -4.05
CA GLN A 17 -0.77 2.62 -5.38
C GLN A 17 0.05 1.36 -5.64
N VAL A 18 -0.62 0.26 -5.93
CA VAL A 18 0.00 -1.04 -6.21
C VAL A 18 -0.31 -1.43 -7.64
N LEU A 19 0.74 -1.62 -8.44
CA LEU A 19 0.67 -2.22 -9.77
C LEU A 19 0.92 -3.73 -9.65
N PHE A 20 0.03 -4.52 -10.25
CA PHE A 20 0.12 -5.97 -10.28
C PHE A 20 0.73 -6.46 -11.60
N ASP A 21 1.23 -7.69 -11.59
CA ASP A 21 1.82 -8.37 -12.76
C ASP A 21 0.85 -8.55 -13.95
N ASN A 22 -0.45 -8.61 -13.68
CA ASN A 22 -1.52 -8.65 -14.68
C ASN A 22 -1.85 -7.27 -15.29
N GLY A 23 -1.15 -6.20 -14.90
CA GLY A 23 -1.41 -4.83 -15.35
C GLY A 23 -2.49 -4.08 -14.58
N GLU A 24 -3.17 -4.72 -13.62
CA GLU A 24 -4.14 -4.08 -12.74
C GLU A 24 -3.44 -3.10 -11.79
N THR A 25 -4.07 -1.96 -11.53
CA THR A 25 -3.59 -0.99 -10.54
C THR A 25 -4.67 -0.77 -9.49
N LYS A 26 -4.31 -0.85 -8.20
CA LYS A 26 -5.21 -0.58 -7.08
C LYS A 26 -4.63 0.47 -6.15
N ILE A 27 -5.52 1.27 -5.56
CA ILE A 27 -5.18 2.22 -4.50
C ILE A 27 -5.68 1.65 -3.17
N TYR A 28 -4.77 1.53 -2.21
CA TYR A 28 -5.05 1.08 -0.86
C TYR A 28 -4.93 2.25 0.11
N ASN A 29 -6.00 2.49 0.87
CA ASN A 29 -5.98 3.47 1.96
C ASN A 29 -5.44 2.80 3.23
N MET A 30 -4.29 3.25 3.69
CA MET A 30 -3.59 2.70 4.85
C MET A 30 -3.85 3.52 6.13
N SER A 31 -4.71 4.55 6.09
CA SER A 31 -4.92 5.46 7.23
C SER A 31 -5.33 4.73 8.51
N LYS A 32 -6.23 3.74 8.41
CA LYS A 32 -6.68 2.94 9.57
C LYS A 32 -5.62 1.95 10.05
N LEU A 33 -4.67 1.59 9.19
CA LEU A 33 -3.63 0.64 9.51
C LEU A 33 -2.43 1.30 10.17
N ILE A 34 -2.16 2.59 9.92
CA ILE A 34 -1.02 3.28 10.54
C ILE A 34 -1.15 3.40 12.06
N GLU A 35 -2.38 3.37 12.59
CA GLU A 35 -2.65 3.35 14.02
C GLU A 35 -2.41 1.97 14.66
N ALA A 36 -2.25 0.92 13.85
CA ALA A 36 -1.98 -0.42 14.35
C ALA A 36 -0.59 -0.48 14.99
N PRO A 37 -0.42 -1.22 16.10
CA PRO A 37 0.86 -1.31 16.82
C PRO A 37 2.05 -1.73 15.94
N PHE A 38 1.78 -2.48 14.87
CA PHE A 38 2.76 -2.94 13.89
C PHE A 38 3.52 -1.78 13.19
N TYR A 39 2.84 -0.66 12.94
CA TYR A 39 3.40 0.48 12.21
C TYR A 39 3.94 1.59 13.12
N ARG A 40 3.89 1.39 14.44
CA ARG A 40 4.31 2.37 15.47
C ARG A 40 5.77 2.81 15.36
N ASN A 41 6.62 1.96 14.78
CA ASN A 41 8.06 2.20 14.66
C ASN A 41 8.48 2.63 13.23
N LEU A 42 7.54 2.97 12.35
CA LEU A 42 7.91 3.54 11.07
C LEU A 42 8.54 4.92 11.30
N PRO A 43 9.78 5.16 10.83
CA PRO A 43 10.38 6.48 10.89
C PRO A 43 9.57 7.45 10.01
N TYR A 44 9.20 8.59 10.58
CA TYR A 44 8.52 9.70 9.91
C TYR A 44 9.43 10.41 8.92
#